data_AF-A0A955CAB0-F1
#
_entry.id   AF-A0A955CAB0-F1
#
_cell.length_a   1.000
_cell.length_b   1.000
_cell.length_c   1.000
_cell.angle_alpha   90.00
_cell.angle_beta   90.00
_cell.angle_gamma   90.00
#
_symmetry.space_group_name_H-M   'P 1'
#
loop_
_entity.id
_entity.type
_entity.pdbx_description
1 polymer ?
#
loop_
_entity_poly.entity_id
_entity_poly.type
_entity_poly.pdbx_seq_one_letter_code
_entity_poly.pdbx_strand_id
1 'polypeptide(L)'
;VDRGDDPTFQASFFDFNRDGWPDLYLCTDKGEFGCNPFRNHLYRNMGGSFVEITDSSGMQACIACMGMSIADIDHDLSPDVYCSNVPIGNVLFMNQDDETFAETAIEAGVGSHAMGWGVEFLDFDNDGYQEIYVCNSTDYNRLYDWAGTAPFVDIARPAGAALGEPSYCVATADMENDGDIDILVQSSFRPIRLFVNHSNVGNWIRFRLMGDGPNTRGVGARVRVETPSLTQEQEVRVGSGFKSCSSYDPHFGLGAATSVTRVTVYWPDDRISIVENPAINSVVSIGQAMATLPCDGGADVNRDGVIDGADIQVFVSLLMAPATACDGDLNRDGVADVLDVGMLVDCLLADACAP
;
A
#
# COMPACT_ATOMS: atom_id res chain seq x y z
N VAL A 1 -8.62 1.95 20.73
CA VAL A 1 -8.92 1.34 19.42
C VAL A 1 -9.91 0.20 19.61
N ASP A 2 -9.59 -0.84 20.39
CA ASP A 2 -10.57 -1.89 20.71
C ASP A 2 -11.64 -1.39 21.71
N ARG A 3 -12.91 -1.47 21.33
CA ARG A 3 -14.08 -1.09 22.14
C ARG A 3 -14.72 -2.28 22.86
N GLY A 4 -14.17 -3.49 22.72
CA GLY A 4 -14.56 -4.72 23.43
C GLY A 4 -15.82 -5.42 22.92
N ASP A 5 -16.69 -4.69 22.22
CA ASP A 5 -18.00 -5.19 21.76
C ASP A 5 -18.17 -5.19 20.23
N ASP A 6 -17.21 -4.65 19.48
CA ASP A 6 -17.26 -4.57 18.02
C ASP A 6 -16.74 -5.88 17.40
N PRO A 7 -17.53 -6.55 16.53
CA PRO A 7 -17.11 -7.81 15.90
C PRO A 7 -16.16 -7.52 14.72
N THR A 8 -14.98 -6.98 15.00
CA THR A 8 -13.95 -6.69 13.98
C THR A 8 -13.35 -7.97 13.43
N PHE A 9 -13.38 -8.13 12.10
CA PHE A 9 -12.86 -9.31 11.39
C PHE A 9 -11.43 -9.12 10.88
N GLN A 10 -11.12 -7.92 10.42
CA GLN A 10 -9.81 -7.60 9.85
C GLN A 10 -9.39 -6.20 10.29
N ALA A 11 -8.09 -6.04 10.52
CA ALA A 11 -7.43 -4.78 10.79
C ALA A 11 -6.27 -4.65 9.81
N SER A 12 -6.11 -3.48 9.21
CA SER A 12 -5.04 -3.20 8.27
C SER A 12 -4.37 -1.88 8.60
N PHE A 13 -3.04 -1.87 8.54
CA PHE A 13 -2.23 -0.67 8.65
C PHE A 13 -1.79 -0.22 7.26
N PHE A 14 -1.86 1.08 7.03
CA PHE A 14 -1.39 1.75 5.82
C PHE A 14 -1.28 3.25 6.09
N ASP A 15 -0.34 3.91 5.43
CA ASP A 15 -0.11 5.35 5.53
C ASP A 15 -1.00 6.09 4.52
N PHE A 16 -2.24 6.44 4.91
CA PHE A 16 -3.26 6.89 3.94
C PHE A 16 -3.06 8.33 3.47
N ASN A 17 -2.43 9.15 4.31
CA ASN A 17 -2.16 10.57 4.07
C ASN A 17 -0.68 10.85 3.79
N ARG A 18 0.15 9.79 3.72
CA ARG A 18 1.58 9.83 3.40
C ARG A 18 2.42 10.63 4.40
N ASP A 19 1.98 10.72 5.65
CA ASP A 19 2.73 11.43 6.71
C ASP A 19 3.83 10.58 7.35
N GLY A 20 4.05 9.35 6.85
CA GLY A 20 5.08 8.42 7.30
C GLY A 20 4.64 7.55 8.47
N TRP A 21 3.45 7.77 9.03
CA TRP A 21 2.91 6.99 10.12
C TRP A 21 1.81 6.06 9.62
N PRO A 22 1.95 4.73 9.75
CA PRO A 22 0.87 3.83 9.40
C PRO A 22 -0.38 4.10 10.25
N ASP A 23 -1.47 4.41 9.58
CA ASP A 23 -2.81 4.57 10.14
C ASP A 23 -3.49 3.20 10.26
N LEU A 24 -4.66 3.17 10.89
CA LEU A 24 -5.36 1.92 11.16
C LEU A 24 -6.80 1.98 10.67
N TYR A 25 -7.15 1.07 9.77
CA TYR A 25 -8.53 0.86 9.35
C TYR A 25 -9.04 -0.51 9.81
N LEU A 26 -10.26 -0.51 10.36
CA LEU A 26 -10.91 -1.68 10.94
C LEU A 26 -12.15 -2.04 10.15
N CYS A 27 -12.19 -3.30 9.69
CA CYS A 27 -13.37 -3.90 9.09
C CYS A 27 -14.22 -4.61 10.16
N THR A 28 -15.41 -4.06 10.40
CA THR A 28 -16.31 -4.48 11.47
C THR A 28 -17.54 -5.19 10.89
N ASP A 29 -17.88 -6.37 11.40
CA ASP A 29 -19.11 -7.08 11.03
C ASP A 29 -20.34 -6.40 11.67
N LYS A 30 -21.55 -6.76 11.24
CA LYS A 30 -22.84 -6.35 11.82
C LYS A 30 -23.27 -4.91 11.59
N GLY A 31 -22.59 -4.13 10.73
CA GLY A 31 -23.00 -2.78 10.33
C GLY A 31 -24.45 -2.68 9.83
N GLU A 32 -24.98 -3.78 9.28
CA GLU A 32 -26.37 -3.90 8.82
C GLU A 32 -27.43 -3.88 9.93
N PHE A 33 -27.03 -4.19 11.16
CA PHE A 33 -27.91 -4.12 12.34
C PHE A 33 -27.86 -2.75 13.03
N GLY A 34 -27.05 -1.83 12.49
CA GLY A 34 -26.93 -0.45 12.94
C GLY A 34 -25.50 0.07 12.74
N CYS A 35 -25.36 1.13 11.93
CA CYS A 35 -24.08 1.80 11.66
C CYS A 35 -23.25 2.14 12.91
N ASN A 36 -23.92 2.44 14.03
CA ASN A 36 -23.25 2.77 15.28
C ASN A 36 -23.69 1.74 16.33
N PRO A 37 -22.77 0.95 16.92
CA PRO A 37 -21.31 1.07 16.83
C PRO A 37 -20.64 0.35 15.63
N PHE A 38 -21.37 -0.45 14.85
CA PHE A 38 -20.78 -1.48 13.98
C PHE A 38 -20.29 -1.03 12.58
N ARG A 39 -20.03 0.26 12.35
CA ARG A 39 -19.40 0.72 11.10
C ARG A 39 -17.93 0.34 11.06
N ASN A 40 -17.33 0.38 9.88
CA ASN A 40 -15.88 0.39 9.77
C ASN A 40 -15.31 1.67 10.40
N HIS A 41 -14.06 1.61 10.86
CA HIS A 41 -13.41 2.72 11.54
C HIS A 41 -12.05 3.04 10.93
N LEU A 42 -11.80 4.32 10.64
CA LEU A 42 -10.47 4.83 10.33
C LEU A 42 -9.91 5.59 11.54
N TYR A 43 -8.70 5.24 11.93
CA TYR A 43 -7.94 5.91 12.96
C TYR A 43 -6.64 6.46 12.38
N ARG A 44 -6.47 7.78 12.47
CA ARG A 44 -5.21 8.45 12.14
C ARG A 44 -4.18 8.26 13.23
N ASN A 45 -2.95 7.92 12.86
CA ASN A 45 -1.81 7.84 13.75
C ASN A 45 -1.19 9.23 13.93
N MET A 46 -1.00 9.64 15.18
CA MET A 46 -0.47 10.96 15.58
C MET A 46 0.90 10.79 16.24
N GLY A 47 1.79 9.99 15.67
CA GLY A 47 3.12 9.74 16.24
C GLY A 47 3.11 8.80 17.45
N GLY A 48 2.27 7.75 17.44
CA GLY A 48 2.18 6.76 18.52
C GLY A 48 0.87 6.81 19.34
N SER A 49 -0.09 7.63 18.92
CA SER A 49 -1.47 7.61 19.42
C SER A 49 -2.45 7.62 18.25
N PHE A 50 -3.66 7.07 18.45
CA PHE A 50 -4.67 6.97 17.39
C PHE A 50 -5.86 7.88 17.67
N VAL A 51 -6.29 8.65 16.68
CA VAL A 51 -7.50 9.47 16.70
C VAL A 51 -8.48 8.93 15.67
N GLU A 52 -9.71 8.61 16.08
CA GLU A 52 -10.75 8.18 15.14
C GLU A 52 -11.21 9.37 14.28
N ILE A 53 -11.12 9.21 12.96
CA ILE A 53 -11.49 10.23 11.97
C ILE A 53 -12.53 9.71 10.96
N THR A 54 -13.12 8.54 11.22
CA THR A 54 -14.08 7.84 10.34
C THR A 54 -15.11 8.77 9.68
N ASP A 55 -15.77 9.62 10.47
CA ASP A 55 -16.87 10.45 9.97
C ASP A 55 -16.37 11.67 9.18
N SER A 56 -15.19 12.20 9.52
CA SER A 56 -14.57 13.32 8.79
C SER A 56 -13.87 12.89 7.52
N SER A 57 -13.38 11.65 7.44
CA SER A 57 -12.71 11.10 6.26
C SER A 57 -13.68 10.50 5.24
N GLY A 58 -14.95 10.29 5.59
CA GLY A 58 -15.92 9.65 4.68
C GLY A 58 -15.86 8.12 4.65
N MET A 59 -15.01 7.48 5.45
CA MET A 59 -14.84 6.02 5.48
C MET A 59 -15.87 5.26 6.35
N GLN A 60 -17.02 5.87 6.64
CA GLN A 60 -18.11 5.22 7.38
C GLN A 60 -18.85 4.14 6.55
N ALA A 61 -18.25 2.95 6.42
CA ALA A 61 -18.95 1.81 5.83
C ALA A 61 -19.90 1.15 6.85
N CYS A 62 -21.22 1.22 6.61
CA CYS A 62 -22.23 0.53 7.42
C CYS A 62 -22.62 -0.82 6.81
N ILE A 63 -21.62 -1.68 6.64
CA ILE A 63 -21.78 -3.04 6.11
C ILE A 63 -21.39 -4.02 7.20
N ALA A 64 -21.81 -5.28 7.11
CA ALA A 64 -21.04 -6.31 7.77
C ALA A 64 -19.71 -6.37 7.01
N CYS A 65 -18.58 -5.80 7.42
CA CYS A 65 -17.34 -5.99 6.67
C CYS A 65 -16.70 -7.33 7.03
N MET A 66 -16.28 -8.13 6.03
CA MET A 66 -15.62 -9.43 6.24
C MET A 66 -14.19 -9.50 5.71
N GLY A 67 -13.86 -8.67 4.74
CA GLY A 67 -12.52 -8.58 4.18
C GLY A 67 -12.27 -7.23 3.54
N MET A 68 -11.01 -6.84 3.50
CA MET A 68 -10.55 -5.64 2.83
C MET A 68 -9.20 -5.87 2.18
N SER A 69 -8.96 -5.10 1.12
CA SER A 69 -7.65 -4.97 0.48
C SER A 69 -7.39 -3.51 0.16
N ILE A 70 -6.11 -3.14 0.04
CA ILE A 70 -5.66 -1.75 -0.10
C ILE A 70 -4.65 -1.68 -1.24
N ALA A 71 -4.85 -0.75 -2.17
CA ALA A 71 -3.99 -0.54 -3.34
C ALA A 71 -4.21 0.86 -3.91
N ASP A 72 -3.21 1.42 -4.59
CA ASP A 72 -3.39 2.58 -5.47
C ASP A 72 -3.85 2.06 -6.84
N ILE A 73 -5.14 2.22 -7.17
CA ILE A 73 -5.74 1.61 -8.36
C ILE A 73 -5.89 2.59 -9.54
N ASP A 74 -5.76 3.89 -9.29
CA ASP A 74 -5.84 4.94 -10.31
C ASP A 74 -4.49 5.64 -10.56
N HIS A 75 -3.43 5.21 -9.89
CA HIS A 75 -2.05 5.65 -10.05
C HIS A 75 -1.81 7.11 -9.64
N ASP A 76 -2.55 7.58 -8.64
CA ASP A 76 -2.33 8.88 -8.00
C ASP A 76 -1.34 8.81 -6.82
N LEU A 77 -0.82 7.60 -6.54
CA LEU A 77 0.06 7.23 -5.43
C LEU A 77 -0.64 7.16 -4.06
N SER A 78 -1.97 7.35 -4.01
CA SER A 78 -2.79 7.38 -2.81
C SER A 78 -3.45 6.01 -2.67
N PRO A 79 -3.33 5.35 -1.51
CA PRO A 79 -3.93 4.03 -1.34
C PRO A 79 -5.46 4.14 -1.23
N ASP A 80 -6.15 3.41 -2.10
CA ASP A 80 -7.59 3.15 -2.08
C ASP A 80 -7.92 1.89 -1.30
N VAL A 81 -9.18 1.75 -0.88
CA VAL A 81 -9.61 0.63 -0.04
C VAL A 81 -10.88 -0.02 -0.60
N TYR A 82 -10.80 -1.31 -0.92
CA TYR A 82 -11.97 -2.12 -1.23
C TYR A 82 -12.38 -2.95 -0.03
N CYS A 83 -13.64 -2.89 0.36
CA CYS A 83 -14.20 -3.73 1.42
C CYS A 83 -15.32 -4.60 0.86
N SER A 84 -15.26 -5.88 1.18
CA SER A 84 -16.37 -6.78 0.91
C SER A 84 -17.45 -6.65 1.98
N ASN A 85 -18.69 -6.91 1.54
CA ASN A 85 -19.78 -7.59 2.25
C ASN A 85 -21.13 -6.83 2.42
N VAL A 86 -22.18 -7.58 2.82
CA VAL A 86 -23.63 -7.31 2.71
C VAL A 86 -24.20 -6.39 3.80
N PRO A 87 -25.44 -5.86 3.67
CA PRO A 87 -26.46 -6.00 2.60
C PRO A 87 -26.52 -4.86 1.59
N ILE A 88 -25.77 -3.78 1.79
CA ILE A 88 -25.79 -2.62 0.89
C ILE A 88 -24.91 -2.85 -0.35
N GLY A 89 -23.93 -3.76 -0.22
CA GLY A 89 -22.98 -4.12 -1.27
C GLY A 89 -21.56 -3.86 -0.82
N ASN A 90 -20.60 -4.44 -1.54
CA ASN A 90 -19.19 -4.10 -1.38
C ASN A 90 -18.97 -2.60 -1.64
N VAL A 91 -17.98 -2.00 -0.97
CA VAL A 91 -17.64 -0.58 -1.09
C VAL A 91 -16.20 -0.43 -1.58
N LEU A 92 -15.96 0.62 -2.37
CA LEU A 92 -14.66 1.02 -2.89
C LEU A 92 -14.46 2.47 -2.48
N PHE A 93 -13.53 2.71 -1.57
CA PHE A 93 -13.15 4.02 -1.10
C PHE A 93 -11.96 4.51 -1.89
N MET A 94 -12.19 5.49 -2.78
CA MET A 94 -11.15 6.19 -3.52
C MET A 94 -10.58 7.30 -2.65
N ASN A 95 -9.29 7.31 -2.39
CA ASN A 95 -8.62 8.39 -1.67
C ASN A 95 -8.68 9.67 -2.52
N GLN A 96 -8.94 10.81 -1.90
CA GLN A 96 -9.06 12.09 -2.60
C GLN A 96 -7.81 12.98 -2.42
N ASP A 97 -6.75 12.46 -1.78
CA ASP A 97 -5.50 13.17 -1.46
C ASP A 97 -5.72 14.44 -0.62
N ASP A 98 -6.83 14.49 0.14
CA ASP A 98 -7.20 15.58 1.04
C ASP A 98 -7.68 15.08 2.42
N GLU A 99 -7.20 13.89 2.79
CA GLU A 99 -7.61 13.10 3.96
C GLU A 99 -9.08 12.61 3.93
N THR A 100 -9.77 12.75 2.80
CA THR A 100 -11.11 12.19 2.59
C THR A 100 -11.13 11.08 1.55
N PHE A 101 -12.19 10.27 1.58
CA PHE A 101 -12.44 9.18 0.68
C PHE A 101 -13.83 9.30 0.04
N ALA A 102 -13.92 8.99 -1.24
CA ALA A 102 -15.18 8.87 -1.96
C ALA A 102 -15.56 7.38 -2.11
N GLU A 103 -16.78 7.02 -1.73
CA GLU A 103 -17.32 5.68 -2.02
C GLU A 103 -17.84 5.63 -3.46
N THR A 104 -17.31 4.71 -4.27
CA THR A 104 -17.54 4.67 -5.73
C THR A 104 -17.85 3.28 -6.28
N ALA A 105 -18.15 2.28 -5.45
CA ALA A 105 -18.23 0.89 -5.90
C ALA A 105 -19.29 0.65 -6.98
N ILE A 106 -20.43 1.35 -6.92
CA ILE A 106 -21.50 1.22 -7.91
C ILE A 106 -21.06 1.81 -9.25
N GLU A 107 -20.49 3.01 -9.23
CA GLU A 107 -19.99 3.73 -10.40
C GLU A 107 -18.82 2.98 -11.06
N ALA A 108 -17.95 2.39 -10.25
CA ALA A 108 -16.82 1.57 -10.69
C ALA A 108 -17.24 0.17 -11.17
N GLY A 109 -18.48 -0.28 -10.91
CA GLY A 109 -18.98 -1.59 -11.35
C GLY A 109 -18.63 -2.76 -10.42
N VAL A 110 -18.13 -2.48 -9.21
CA VAL A 110 -17.65 -3.46 -8.22
C VAL A 110 -18.54 -3.53 -6.97
N GLY A 111 -19.68 -2.85 -6.95
CA GLY A 111 -20.70 -2.86 -5.88
C GLY A 111 -21.52 -4.15 -5.81
N SER A 112 -20.84 -5.30 -5.75
CA SER A 112 -21.47 -6.63 -5.63
C SER A 112 -22.33 -6.73 -4.37
N HIS A 113 -23.51 -7.33 -4.49
CA HIS A 113 -24.40 -7.65 -3.37
C HIS A 113 -24.30 -9.11 -2.92
N ALA A 114 -23.34 -9.87 -3.48
CA ALA A 114 -23.02 -11.19 -2.94
C ALA A 114 -22.32 -11.06 -1.58
N MET A 115 -22.47 -12.06 -0.73
CA MET A 115 -21.77 -12.14 0.55
C MET A 115 -20.29 -12.41 0.29
N GLY A 116 -19.51 -11.34 0.21
CA GLY A 116 -18.07 -11.36 0.00
C GLY A 116 -17.28 -11.66 1.29
N TRP A 117 -16.10 -12.22 1.12
CA TRP A 117 -15.16 -12.56 2.19
C TRP A 117 -13.77 -12.03 1.86
N GLY A 118 -12.76 -12.90 1.72
CA GLY A 118 -11.41 -12.51 1.31
C GLY A 118 -11.42 -11.73 -0.01
N VAL A 119 -10.68 -10.63 0.00
CA VAL A 119 -10.45 -9.74 -1.15
C VAL A 119 -8.94 -9.60 -1.29
N GLU A 120 -8.43 -9.63 -2.52
CA GLU A 120 -7.06 -9.24 -2.82
C GLU A 120 -7.05 -8.36 -4.07
N PHE A 121 -6.29 -7.27 -4.01
CA PHE A 121 -5.80 -6.61 -5.21
C PHE A 121 -4.62 -7.38 -5.79
N LEU A 122 -4.56 -7.51 -7.12
CA LEU A 122 -3.45 -8.11 -7.85
C LEU A 122 -3.43 -7.61 -9.28
N ASP A 123 -2.24 -7.42 -9.85
CA ASP A 123 -2.07 -7.23 -11.29
C ASP A 123 -1.99 -8.61 -11.94
N PHE A 124 -3.10 -9.06 -12.51
CA PHE A 124 -3.29 -10.43 -13.01
C PHE A 124 -2.71 -10.63 -14.42
N ASP A 125 -2.72 -9.61 -15.27
CA ASP A 125 -2.25 -9.71 -16.65
C ASP A 125 -1.01 -8.84 -16.96
N ASN A 126 -0.39 -8.31 -15.90
CA ASN A 126 0.80 -7.47 -15.92
C ASN A 126 0.63 -6.22 -16.77
N ASP A 127 -0.58 -5.70 -16.95
CA ASP A 127 -0.83 -4.49 -17.73
C ASP A 127 -0.47 -3.20 -16.97
N GLY A 128 -0.19 -3.33 -15.67
CA GLY A 128 0.17 -2.26 -14.76
C GLY A 128 -1.00 -1.70 -13.95
N TYR A 129 -2.20 -2.25 -14.08
CA TYR A 129 -3.35 -1.96 -13.22
C TYR A 129 -3.65 -3.13 -12.28
N GLN A 130 -4.32 -2.85 -11.17
CA GLN A 130 -4.66 -3.88 -10.19
C GLN A 130 -6.13 -4.29 -10.28
N GLU A 131 -6.36 -5.58 -10.48
CA GLU A 131 -7.65 -6.23 -10.44
C GLU A 131 -8.09 -6.53 -9.01
N ILE A 132 -9.38 -6.81 -8.85
CA ILE A 132 -9.97 -7.20 -7.57
C ILE A 132 -10.46 -8.65 -7.66
N TYR A 133 -9.84 -9.55 -6.90
CA TYR A 133 -10.39 -10.89 -6.68
C TYR A 133 -11.23 -10.92 -5.40
N VAL A 134 -12.48 -11.36 -5.51
CA VAL A 134 -13.43 -11.44 -4.38
C VAL A 134 -13.94 -12.86 -4.20
N CYS A 135 -13.65 -13.45 -3.04
CA CYS A 135 -14.29 -14.69 -2.59
C CYS A 135 -15.74 -14.43 -2.19
N ASN A 136 -16.68 -15.25 -2.67
CA ASN A 136 -18.11 -15.11 -2.36
C ASN A 136 -18.69 -16.38 -1.72
N SER A 137 -19.70 -16.22 -0.86
CA SER A 137 -20.43 -17.34 -0.24
C SER A 137 -21.87 -17.52 -0.70
N THR A 138 -22.44 -16.56 -1.43
CA THR A 138 -23.80 -16.61 -1.97
C THR A 138 -23.86 -16.52 -3.50
N ASP A 139 -22.70 -16.42 -4.16
CA ASP A 139 -22.54 -16.38 -5.60
C ASP A 139 -21.15 -16.90 -5.98
N TYR A 140 -20.80 -16.91 -7.27
CA TYR A 140 -19.45 -17.27 -7.71
C TYR A 140 -18.40 -16.20 -7.31
N ASN A 141 -17.15 -16.63 -7.10
CA ASN A 141 -16.03 -15.71 -6.88
C ASN A 141 -15.84 -14.79 -8.10
N ARG A 142 -15.52 -13.53 -7.87
CA ARG A 142 -15.36 -12.53 -8.93
C ARG A 142 -13.89 -12.15 -9.11
N LEU A 143 -13.53 -11.82 -10.34
CA LEU A 143 -12.25 -11.23 -10.72
C LEU A 143 -12.62 -10.03 -11.58
N TYR A 144 -12.45 -8.85 -11.03
CA TYR A 144 -12.79 -7.59 -11.66
C TYR A 144 -11.55 -7.02 -12.34
N ASP A 145 -11.58 -6.97 -13.66
CA ASP A 145 -10.58 -6.41 -14.57
C ASP A 145 -10.66 -4.89 -14.66
N TRP A 146 -9.54 -4.16 -14.56
CA TRP A 146 -9.49 -2.70 -14.69
C TRP A 146 -8.45 -2.23 -15.71
N ALA A 147 -8.92 -1.91 -16.92
CA ALA A 147 -8.08 -1.34 -17.96
C ALA A 147 -7.87 0.19 -17.82
N GLY A 148 -7.73 0.70 -16.59
CA GLY A 148 -7.48 2.13 -16.30
C GLY A 148 -8.68 3.07 -16.43
N THR A 149 -9.87 2.58 -16.78
CA THR A 149 -11.09 3.39 -16.84
C THR A 149 -12.32 2.59 -16.45
N ALA A 150 -13.23 3.22 -15.70
CA ALA A 150 -14.47 2.60 -15.29
C ALA A 150 -15.39 2.25 -16.47
N PRO A 151 -16.18 1.17 -16.36
CA PRO A 151 -16.29 0.28 -15.19
C PRO A 151 -15.25 -0.86 -15.22
N PHE A 152 -14.99 -1.43 -14.03
CA PHE A 152 -14.39 -2.76 -13.93
C PHE A 152 -15.26 -3.81 -14.64
N VAL A 153 -14.63 -4.85 -15.18
CA VAL A 153 -15.31 -5.95 -15.88
C VAL A 153 -15.12 -7.27 -15.14
N ASP A 154 -16.19 -7.98 -14.81
CA ASP A 154 -16.08 -9.33 -14.22
C ASP A 154 -15.62 -10.35 -15.27
N ILE A 155 -14.35 -10.76 -15.18
CA ILE A 155 -13.69 -11.74 -16.03
C ILE A 155 -13.49 -13.10 -15.35
N ALA A 156 -14.09 -13.35 -14.18
CA ALA A 156 -13.85 -14.58 -13.42
C ALA A 156 -14.15 -15.86 -14.23
N ARG A 157 -15.19 -15.83 -15.07
CA ARG A 157 -15.59 -16.98 -15.90
C ARG A 157 -14.59 -17.27 -17.02
N PRO A 158 -14.23 -16.31 -17.90
CA PRO A 158 -13.21 -16.55 -18.91
C PRO A 158 -11.83 -16.85 -18.31
N ALA A 159 -11.48 -16.28 -17.15
CA ALA A 159 -10.24 -16.58 -16.43
C ALA A 159 -10.26 -17.96 -15.72
N GLY A 160 -11.40 -18.65 -15.65
CA GLY A 160 -11.52 -19.93 -14.95
C GLY A 160 -11.51 -19.85 -13.42
N ALA A 161 -11.65 -18.64 -12.86
CA ALA A 161 -11.60 -18.36 -11.43
C ALA A 161 -12.99 -18.20 -10.76
N ALA A 162 -14.07 -18.38 -11.53
CA ALA A 162 -15.48 -18.29 -11.09
C ALA A 162 -15.95 -19.52 -10.29
N LEU A 163 -15.44 -19.67 -9.07
CA LEU A 163 -15.84 -20.73 -8.14
C LEU A 163 -17.23 -20.47 -7.56
N GLY A 164 -18.20 -21.37 -7.84
CA GLY A 164 -19.60 -21.21 -7.43
C GLY A 164 -19.93 -21.72 -6.03
N GLU A 165 -18.99 -22.38 -5.36
CA GLU A 165 -19.12 -22.79 -3.97
C GLU A 165 -18.65 -21.71 -2.99
N PRO A 166 -19.13 -21.74 -1.73
CA PRO A 166 -18.72 -20.74 -0.76
C PRO A 166 -17.23 -20.72 -0.49
N SER A 167 -16.60 -19.57 -0.75
CA SER A 167 -15.16 -19.32 -0.54
C SER A 167 -14.95 -18.19 0.47
N TYR A 168 -13.86 -18.26 1.22
CA TYR A 168 -13.63 -17.38 2.37
C TYR A 168 -12.27 -16.68 2.35
N CYS A 169 -11.25 -17.37 1.84
CA CYS A 169 -9.86 -16.97 1.96
C CYS A 169 -9.22 -17.02 0.59
N VAL A 170 -8.45 -15.99 0.25
CA VAL A 170 -7.58 -15.93 -0.91
C VAL A 170 -6.21 -15.40 -0.46
N ALA A 171 -5.14 -15.91 -1.07
CA ALA A 171 -3.79 -15.37 -0.95
C ALA A 171 -3.16 -15.34 -2.35
N THR A 172 -2.32 -14.34 -2.61
CA THR A 172 -1.64 -14.18 -3.90
C THR A 172 -0.14 -14.42 -3.77
N ALA A 173 0.46 -15.02 -4.80
CA ALA A 173 1.91 -15.18 -4.93
C ALA A 173 2.25 -15.60 -6.36
N ASP A 174 3.43 -15.22 -6.85
CA ASP A 174 4.04 -15.83 -8.04
C ASP A 174 4.79 -17.10 -7.60
N MET A 175 4.14 -18.26 -7.70
CA MET A 175 4.57 -19.51 -7.05
C MET A 175 5.71 -20.21 -7.80
N GLU A 176 5.71 -20.12 -9.12
CA GLU A 176 6.75 -20.66 -10.00
C GLU A 176 7.89 -19.68 -10.30
N ASN A 177 7.73 -18.39 -9.98
CA ASN A 177 8.66 -17.31 -10.34
C ASN A 177 8.73 -17.05 -11.86
N ASP A 178 7.58 -17.10 -12.54
CA ASP A 178 7.46 -16.76 -13.95
C ASP A 178 6.91 -15.34 -14.19
N GLY A 179 6.38 -14.71 -13.14
CA GLY A 179 5.88 -13.34 -13.14
C GLY A 179 4.40 -13.19 -13.42
N ASP A 180 3.66 -14.28 -13.54
CA ASP A 180 2.21 -14.25 -13.49
C ASP A 180 1.78 -14.47 -12.03
N ILE A 181 0.94 -13.58 -11.47
CA ILE A 181 0.49 -13.74 -10.08
C ILE A 181 -0.59 -14.82 -10.00
N ASP A 182 -0.35 -15.80 -9.13
CA ASP A 182 -1.28 -16.89 -8.83
C ASP A 182 -2.19 -16.56 -7.65
N ILE A 183 -3.29 -17.32 -7.56
CA ILE A 183 -4.20 -17.23 -6.42
C ILE A 183 -4.38 -18.60 -5.74
N LEU A 184 -4.30 -18.61 -4.42
CA LEU A 184 -4.59 -19.76 -3.57
C LEU A 184 -5.92 -19.51 -2.85
N VAL A 185 -6.95 -20.29 -3.18
CA VAL A 185 -8.31 -20.10 -2.66
C VAL A 185 -8.73 -21.27 -1.77
N GLN A 186 -9.30 -20.95 -0.60
CA GLN A 186 -9.95 -21.93 0.26
C GLN A 186 -11.47 -21.78 0.28
N SER A 187 -12.14 -22.89 0.00
CA SER A 187 -13.61 -22.99 -0.03
C SER A 187 -14.15 -23.95 1.03
N SER A 188 -15.38 -23.71 1.48
CA SER A 188 -16.05 -24.55 2.47
C SER A 188 -16.19 -25.99 1.98
N PHE A 189 -15.75 -26.94 2.81
CA PHE A 189 -15.81 -28.37 2.54
C PHE A 189 -15.12 -28.81 1.24
N ARG A 190 -14.17 -28.02 0.74
CA ARG A 190 -13.33 -28.34 -0.42
C ARG A 190 -11.85 -28.33 -0.01
N PRO A 191 -10.99 -29.04 -0.75
CA PRO A 191 -9.55 -28.85 -0.66
C PRO A 191 -9.16 -27.41 -1.04
N ILE A 192 -8.04 -26.94 -0.48
CA ILE A 192 -7.39 -25.72 -0.94
C ILE A 192 -7.01 -25.89 -2.42
N ARG A 193 -7.25 -24.86 -3.23
CA ARG A 193 -6.92 -24.85 -4.66
C ARG A 193 -5.94 -23.76 -4.98
N LEU A 194 -4.87 -24.13 -5.67
CA LEU A 194 -3.99 -23.19 -6.35
C LEU A 194 -4.49 -23.04 -7.78
N PHE A 195 -4.73 -21.79 -8.19
CA PHE A 195 -4.96 -21.41 -9.58
C PHE A 195 -3.67 -20.82 -10.08
N VAL A 196 -3.05 -21.54 -11.00
CA VAL A 196 -1.82 -21.10 -11.63
C VAL A 196 -2.19 -20.22 -12.82
N ASN A 197 -1.69 -18.99 -12.81
CA ASN A 197 -1.90 -18.03 -13.87
C ASN A 197 -0.89 -18.28 -15.00
N HIS A 198 -1.37 -18.26 -16.23
CA HIS A 198 -0.54 -18.45 -17.42
C HIS A 198 -0.94 -17.44 -18.49
N SER A 199 -1.30 -16.22 -18.08
CA SER A 199 -1.60 -15.13 -19.00
C SER A 199 -0.40 -14.90 -19.93
N ASN A 200 0.83 -14.96 -19.39
CA ASN A 200 2.08 -14.67 -20.09
C ASN A 200 2.01 -13.36 -20.89
N VAL A 201 1.31 -12.38 -20.35
CA VAL A 201 1.13 -11.03 -20.92
C VAL A 201 1.93 -10.04 -20.10
N GLY A 202 2.32 -8.93 -20.72
CA GLY A 202 3.02 -7.83 -20.06
C GLY A 202 4.48 -8.13 -19.70
N ASN A 203 5.21 -7.08 -19.37
CA ASN A 203 6.46 -7.19 -18.62
C ASN A 203 6.16 -6.99 -17.14
N TRP A 204 7.04 -7.44 -16.26
CA TRP A 204 6.83 -7.33 -14.82
C TRP A 204 8.14 -7.03 -14.09
N ILE A 205 8.05 -6.63 -12.83
CA ILE A 205 9.17 -6.59 -11.91
C ILE A 205 8.68 -6.85 -10.49
N ARG A 206 9.40 -7.68 -9.74
CA ARG A 206 9.04 -8.04 -8.37
C ARG A 206 10.19 -7.78 -7.41
N PHE A 207 9.88 -7.39 -6.18
CA PHE A 207 10.90 -7.01 -5.20
C PHE A 207 10.90 -7.92 -3.99
N ARG A 208 12.09 -8.40 -3.64
CA ARG A 208 12.34 -9.08 -2.36
C ARG A 208 13.09 -8.15 -1.42
N LEU A 209 12.38 -7.63 -0.44
CA LEU A 209 12.99 -6.73 0.56
C LEU A 209 13.65 -7.53 1.68
N MET A 210 14.85 -7.11 2.07
CA MET A 210 15.61 -7.63 3.20
C MET A 210 15.78 -6.52 4.22
N GLY A 211 14.79 -6.41 5.12
CA GLY A 211 14.80 -5.38 6.17
C GLY A 211 15.75 -5.72 7.33
N ASP A 212 16.03 -4.71 8.17
CA ASP A 212 16.94 -4.80 9.30
C ASP A 212 16.24 -5.21 10.61
N GLY A 213 17.02 -5.71 11.57
CA GLY A 213 16.55 -6.01 12.92
C GLY A 213 15.35 -6.96 12.97
N PRO A 214 14.27 -6.65 13.73
CA PRO A 214 13.09 -7.50 13.80
C PRO A 214 12.22 -7.42 12.52
N ASN A 215 12.34 -6.37 11.71
CA ASN A 215 11.54 -6.16 10.51
C ASN A 215 12.20 -6.79 9.27
N THR A 216 12.50 -8.09 9.33
CA THR A 216 13.28 -8.80 8.29
C THR A 216 12.61 -8.83 6.90
N ARG A 217 11.33 -8.44 6.81
CA ARG A 217 10.55 -8.39 5.56
C ARG A 217 10.31 -6.98 5.04
N GLY A 218 10.78 -5.94 5.74
CA GLY A 218 10.54 -4.56 5.35
C GLY A 218 9.06 -4.17 5.38
N VAL A 219 8.28 -4.71 6.33
CA VAL A 219 6.86 -4.37 6.51
C VAL A 219 6.73 -2.86 6.76
N GLY A 220 5.81 -2.21 6.04
CA GLY A 220 5.63 -0.76 6.01
C GLY A 220 6.53 -0.04 5.00
N ALA A 221 7.45 -0.74 4.33
CA ALA A 221 8.24 -0.13 3.26
C ALA A 221 7.37 0.10 2.03
N ARG A 222 7.53 1.27 1.39
CA ARG A 222 6.86 1.60 0.13
C ARG A 222 7.85 1.45 -1.03
N VAL A 223 7.46 0.69 -2.04
CA VAL A 223 8.26 0.48 -3.26
C VAL A 223 7.61 1.28 -4.37
N ARG A 224 8.31 2.30 -4.85
CA ARG A 224 7.91 3.10 -6.00
C ARG A 224 8.69 2.65 -7.24
N VAL A 225 7.97 2.36 -8.32
CA VAL A 225 8.52 1.95 -9.60
C VAL A 225 8.18 3.00 -10.64
N GLU A 226 9.20 3.58 -11.26
CA GLU A 226 9.07 4.60 -12.29
C GLU A 226 9.46 4.02 -13.66
N THR A 227 8.50 3.95 -14.57
CA THR A 227 8.75 3.70 -16.01
C THR A 227 8.61 5.02 -16.79
N PRO A 228 9.02 5.07 -18.07
CA PRO A 228 8.80 6.26 -18.89
C PRO A 228 7.33 6.68 -19.05
N SER A 229 6.38 5.77 -18.82
CA SER A 229 4.94 5.98 -19.07
C SER A 229 4.08 5.98 -17.83
N LEU A 230 4.53 5.36 -16.74
CA LEU A 230 3.72 5.12 -15.55
C LEU A 230 4.60 5.04 -14.29
N THR A 231 4.10 5.62 -13.20
CA THR A 231 4.65 5.43 -11.86
C THR A 231 3.63 4.65 -11.04
N GLN A 232 4.10 3.61 -10.35
CA GLN A 232 3.29 2.81 -9.44
C GLN A 232 3.96 2.78 -8.07
N GLU A 233 3.17 2.65 -7.01
CA GLU A 233 3.67 2.46 -5.66
C GLU A 233 2.88 1.38 -4.92
N GLN A 234 3.59 0.51 -4.20
CA GLN A 234 2.98 -0.48 -3.31
C GLN A 234 3.69 -0.50 -1.97
N GLU A 235 2.91 -0.65 -0.90
CA GLU A 235 3.42 -0.83 0.46
C GLU A 235 3.50 -2.33 0.81
N VAL A 236 4.60 -2.75 1.43
CA VAL A 236 4.74 -4.10 1.97
C VAL A 236 3.89 -4.23 3.22
N ARG A 237 2.76 -4.93 3.13
CA ARG A 237 1.83 -5.14 4.24
C ARG A 237 1.86 -6.58 4.76
N VAL A 238 1.37 -6.75 5.98
CA VAL A 238 1.14 -8.07 6.61
C VAL A 238 -0.33 -8.22 6.94
N GLY A 239 -0.87 -9.42 6.72
CA GLY A 239 -2.28 -9.72 6.98
C GLY A 239 -3.20 -9.14 5.90
N SER A 240 -3.33 -9.86 4.79
CA SER A 240 -4.07 -9.42 3.61
C SER A 240 -5.52 -9.91 3.57
N GLY A 241 -5.91 -10.93 4.35
CA GLY A 241 -7.30 -11.40 4.39
C GLY A 241 -7.67 -12.35 5.52
N PHE A 242 -8.95 -12.71 5.60
CA PHE A 242 -9.48 -13.62 6.61
C PHE A 242 -8.78 -14.99 6.54
N LYS A 243 -7.96 -15.32 7.55
CA LYS A 243 -7.19 -16.57 7.65
C LYS A 243 -6.27 -16.84 6.44
N SER A 244 -5.88 -15.80 5.72
CA SER A 244 -4.95 -15.87 4.60
C SER A 244 -3.89 -14.77 4.72
N CYS A 245 -2.78 -14.95 3.99
CA CYS A 245 -1.75 -13.96 3.84
C CYS A 245 -1.08 -14.16 2.49
N SER A 246 -1.12 -13.14 1.66
CA SER A 246 -0.39 -13.06 0.39
C SER A 246 1.12 -12.99 0.62
N SER A 247 1.87 -13.18 -0.45
CA SER A 247 3.31 -12.91 -0.50
C SER A 247 3.62 -11.48 -0.05
N TYR A 248 4.78 -11.29 0.60
CA TYR A 248 5.26 -9.96 0.98
C TYR A 248 6.07 -9.28 -0.12
N ASP A 249 6.36 -9.99 -1.22
CA ASP A 249 7.19 -9.49 -2.32
C ASP A 249 6.29 -8.64 -3.26
N PRO A 250 6.41 -7.30 -3.29
CA PRO A 250 5.57 -6.45 -4.14
C PRO A 250 5.84 -6.73 -5.62
N HIS A 251 4.76 -6.83 -6.39
CA HIS A 251 4.79 -7.19 -7.80
C HIS A 251 4.15 -6.09 -8.62
N PHE A 252 4.82 -5.68 -9.70
CA PHE A 252 4.36 -4.63 -10.58
C PHE A 252 4.33 -5.17 -12.01
N GLY A 253 3.16 -5.20 -12.63
CA GLY A 253 3.08 -5.27 -14.08
C GLY A 253 3.52 -3.94 -14.68
N LEU A 254 4.19 -4.04 -15.82
CA LEU A 254 4.78 -2.92 -16.54
C LEU A 254 4.12 -2.74 -17.91
N GLY A 255 3.13 -3.59 -18.24
CA GLY A 255 2.49 -3.64 -19.54
C GLY A 255 3.50 -3.75 -20.66
N ALA A 256 3.44 -2.80 -21.59
CA ALA A 256 4.35 -2.73 -22.73
C ALA A 256 5.70 -2.03 -22.42
N ALA A 257 5.91 -1.51 -21.20
CA ALA A 257 7.15 -0.82 -20.87
C ALA A 257 8.34 -1.80 -20.92
N THR A 258 9.39 -1.39 -21.64
CA THR A 258 10.59 -2.23 -21.87
C THR A 258 11.75 -1.88 -20.94
N SER A 259 11.55 -0.92 -20.05
CA SER A 259 12.54 -0.47 -19.08
C SER A 259 11.87 0.19 -17.89
N VAL A 260 12.40 -0.07 -16.69
CA VAL A 260 12.15 0.73 -15.49
C VAL A 260 13.28 1.75 -15.40
N THR A 261 12.96 3.02 -15.22
CA THR A 261 13.95 4.10 -15.08
C THR A 261 14.56 4.06 -13.69
N ARG A 262 13.70 4.01 -12.67
CA ARG A 262 14.11 4.06 -11.26
C ARG A 262 13.17 3.24 -10.39
N VAL A 263 13.74 2.61 -9.37
CA VAL A 263 13.00 2.07 -8.23
C VAL A 263 13.48 2.77 -6.98
N THR A 264 12.55 3.26 -6.18
CA THR A 264 12.81 3.87 -4.87
C THR A 264 12.07 3.06 -3.81
N VAL A 265 12.81 2.53 -2.83
CA VAL A 265 12.23 1.90 -1.65
C VAL A 265 12.32 2.89 -0.50
N TYR A 266 11.18 3.32 0.04
CA TYR A 266 11.08 4.10 1.27
C TYR A 266 10.90 3.12 2.43
N TRP A 267 11.87 3.07 3.34
CA TRP A 267 11.86 2.19 4.49
C TRP A 267 11.11 2.83 5.67
N PRO A 268 10.58 2.03 6.62
CA PRO A 268 9.86 2.55 7.79
C PRO A 268 10.69 3.38 8.78
N ASP A 269 12.02 3.37 8.65
CA ASP A 269 12.94 4.16 9.46
C ASP A 269 13.48 5.37 8.68
N ASP A 270 12.66 5.86 7.74
CA ASP A 270 12.88 6.98 6.84
C ASP A 270 14.02 6.82 5.85
N ARG A 271 14.83 5.76 5.93
CA ARG A 271 15.87 5.52 4.92
C ARG A 271 15.24 5.21 3.56
N ILE A 272 15.99 5.45 2.50
CA ILE A 272 15.64 5.10 1.13
C ILE A 272 16.69 4.20 0.48
N SER A 273 16.27 3.36 -0.45
CA SER A 273 17.16 2.66 -1.38
C SER A 273 16.76 2.99 -2.81
N ILE A 274 17.74 3.37 -3.64
CA ILE A 274 17.52 3.69 -5.05
C ILE A 274 18.19 2.64 -5.91
N VAL A 275 17.45 2.10 -6.88
CA VAL A 275 17.98 1.22 -7.92
C VAL A 275 17.66 1.83 -9.28
N GLU A 276 18.71 2.25 -9.99
CA GLU A 276 18.60 2.84 -11.32
C GLU A 276 18.62 1.74 -12.39
N ASN A 277 17.71 1.85 -13.37
CA ASN A 277 17.62 0.96 -14.53
C ASN A 277 17.66 -0.55 -14.19
N PRO A 278 16.84 -1.05 -13.24
CA PRO A 278 16.82 -2.48 -12.93
C PRO A 278 16.32 -3.31 -14.12
N ALA A 279 16.75 -4.57 -14.15
CA ALA A 279 16.25 -5.51 -15.14
C ALA A 279 14.76 -5.82 -14.92
N ILE A 280 13.95 -5.68 -15.97
CA ILE A 280 12.57 -6.14 -16.00
C ILE A 280 12.51 -7.68 -16.14
N ASN A 281 11.33 -8.24 -15.94
CA ASN A 281 11.03 -9.67 -15.93
C ASN A 281 11.96 -10.43 -14.99
N SER A 282 12.16 -9.85 -13.80
CA SER A 282 13.10 -10.34 -12.82
C SER A 282 12.67 -10.03 -11.39
N VAL A 283 13.21 -10.80 -10.46
CA VAL A 283 13.08 -10.54 -9.02
C VAL A 283 14.30 -9.76 -8.56
N VAL A 284 14.11 -8.54 -8.09
CA VAL A 284 15.16 -7.66 -7.58
C VAL A 284 15.19 -7.75 -6.05
N SER A 285 16.34 -8.12 -5.48
CA SER A 285 16.52 -8.15 -4.03
C SER A 285 17.14 -6.84 -3.54
N ILE A 286 16.52 -6.17 -2.58
CA ILE A 286 16.96 -4.87 -2.04
C ILE A 286 17.10 -4.98 -0.51
N GLY A 287 18.25 -4.61 0.02
CA GLY A 287 18.55 -4.71 1.45
C GLY A 287 18.59 -3.35 2.16
N GLN A 288 17.91 -3.25 3.29
CA GLN A 288 17.84 -2.03 4.09
C GLN A 288 19.19 -1.62 4.69
N ALA A 289 20.10 -2.57 4.92
CA ALA A 289 21.45 -2.29 5.40
C ALA A 289 22.27 -1.34 4.50
N MET A 290 21.90 -1.22 3.21
CA MET A 290 22.53 -0.31 2.25
C MET A 290 21.71 0.97 2.02
N ALA A 291 20.56 1.11 2.69
CA ALA A 291 19.69 2.28 2.58
C ALA A 291 20.33 3.49 3.27
N THR A 292 20.10 4.66 2.70
CA THR A 292 20.59 5.95 3.19
C THR A 292 19.42 6.82 3.57
N LEU A 293 19.59 7.76 4.49
CA LEU A 293 18.55 8.77 4.71
C LEU A 293 18.31 9.56 3.40
N PRO A 294 17.06 9.90 3.06
CA PRO A 294 16.74 10.70 1.89
C PRO A 294 17.47 12.03 2.00
N CYS A 295 18.09 12.45 0.89
CA CYS A 295 18.61 13.79 0.75
C CYS A 295 17.40 14.73 0.64
N ASP A 296 16.79 15.11 1.75
CA ASP A 296 15.68 16.07 1.76
C ASP A 296 16.18 17.49 1.46
N GLY A 297 17.48 17.75 1.71
CA GLY A 297 18.03 19.10 1.78
C GLY A 297 17.24 19.96 2.77
N GLY A 298 16.65 19.32 3.78
CA GLY A 298 15.80 19.91 4.78
C GLY A 298 16.61 20.49 5.92
N ALA A 299 16.04 21.48 6.59
CA ALA A 299 16.63 22.11 7.76
C ALA A 299 16.38 21.32 9.07
N ASP A 300 15.44 20.37 9.05
CA ASP A 300 15.12 19.49 10.19
C ASP A 300 16.02 18.23 10.16
N VAL A 301 17.29 18.45 10.46
CA VAL A 301 18.36 17.44 10.40
C VAL A 301 18.21 16.41 11.52
N ASN A 302 17.55 16.76 12.62
CA ASN A 302 17.32 15.84 13.73
C ASN A 302 15.99 15.06 13.61
N ARG A 303 15.10 15.49 12.70
CA ARG A 303 13.81 14.88 12.34
C ARG A 303 12.80 14.81 13.48
N ASP A 304 12.79 15.82 14.34
CA ASP A 304 11.79 15.96 15.41
C ASP A 304 10.55 16.75 14.98
N GLY A 305 10.52 17.21 13.73
CA GLY A 305 9.44 18.00 13.14
C GLY A 305 9.54 19.49 13.46
N VAL A 306 10.63 19.95 14.08
CA VAL A 306 10.84 21.34 14.51
C VAL A 306 12.25 21.79 14.16
N ILE A 307 12.35 22.77 13.24
CA ILE A 307 13.64 23.38 12.90
C ILE A 307 14.11 24.29 14.06
N ASP A 308 15.07 23.83 14.85
CA ASP A 308 15.60 24.54 16.02
C ASP A 308 17.13 24.38 16.22
N GLY A 309 17.61 24.80 17.40
CA GLY A 309 19.05 24.75 17.72
C GLY A 309 19.61 23.33 17.87
N ALA A 310 18.77 22.31 18.05
CA ALA A 310 19.15 20.92 18.11
C ALA A 310 19.53 20.38 16.73
N ASP A 311 18.92 20.89 15.64
CA ASP A 311 19.33 20.56 14.27
C ASP A 311 20.76 20.98 13.98
N ILE A 312 21.18 22.16 14.47
CA ILE A 312 22.57 22.59 14.35
C ILE A 312 23.50 21.62 15.08
N GLN A 313 23.11 21.11 16.25
CA GLN A 313 23.97 20.18 17.00
C GLN A 313 24.15 18.86 16.26
N VAL A 314 23.08 18.33 15.68
CA VAL A 314 23.12 17.13 14.84
C VAL A 314 23.93 17.40 13.58
N PHE A 315 23.69 18.50 12.88
CA PHE A 315 24.42 18.92 11.69
C PHE A 315 25.94 19.07 11.94
N VAL A 316 26.33 19.75 13.01
CA VAL A 316 27.74 19.92 13.38
C VAL A 316 28.41 18.59 13.69
N SER A 317 27.66 17.61 14.23
CA SER A 317 28.17 16.26 14.44
C SER A 317 28.36 15.48 13.13
N LEU A 318 27.52 15.74 12.12
CA LEU A 318 27.59 15.14 10.79
C LEU A 318 28.78 15.68 9.97
N LEU A 319 29.16 16.95 10.13
CA LEU A 319 30.38 17.52 9.51
C LEU A 319 31.67 16.80 9.91
N MET A 320 31.64 16.04 11.01
CA MET A 320 32.78 15.26 11.51
C MET A 320 32.74 13.79 11.06
N ALA A 321 31.68 13.37 10.37
CA ALA A 321 31.53 12.06 9.76
C ALA A 321 32.13 12.04 8.34
N PRO A 322 32.53 10.88 7.78
CA PRO A 322 32.96 10.80 6.38
C PRO A 322 31.86 11.34 5.46
N ALA A 323 32.28 11.98 4.35
CA ALA A 323 31.55 12.84 3.40
C ALA A 323 30.35 12.21 2.65
N THR A 324 29.55 11.39 3.32
CA THR A 324 28.37 10.70 2.81
C THR A 324 27.14 10.93 3.68
N ALA A 325 27.19 11.90 4.60
CA ALA A 325 26.01 12.34 5.33
C ALA A 325 25.21 13.27 4.40
N CYS A 326 24.13 12.75 3.82
CA CYS A 326 23.20 13.55 3.00
C CYS A 326 22.20 14.36 3.83
N ASP A 327 22.23 14.17 5.15
CA ASP A 327 21.38 14.84 6.10
C ASP A 327 21.91 16.27 6.34
N GLY A 328 21.06 17.26 6.05
CA GLY A 328 21.40 18.68 6.06
C GLY A 328 22.16 19.21 4.83
N ASP A 329 22.18 18.52 3.69
CA ASP A 329 22.60 19.08 2.38
C ASP A 329 21.55 20.08 1.85
N LEU A 330 21.42 21.21 2.55
CA LEU A 330 20.45 22.27 2.29
C LEU A 330 20.59 22.91 0.91
N ASN A 331 21.80 22.92 0.36
CA ASN A 331 22.08 23.49 -0.95
C ASN A 331 21.89 22.48 -2.10
N ARG A 332 21.71 21.18 -1.78
CA ARG A 332 21.45 20.06 -2.68
C ARG A 332 22.58 19.79 -3.67
N ASP A 333 23.83 19.98 -3.27
CA ASP A 333 25.01 19.66 -4.09
C ASP A 333 25.53 18.23 -3.90
N GLY A 334 24.88 17.46 -3.02
CA GLY A 334 25.18 16.07 -2.70
C GLY A 334 26.16 15.91 -1.55
N VAL A 335 26.52 16.98 -0.83
CA VAL A 335 27.44 16.95 0.31
C VAL A 335 26.98 17.89 1.41
N ALA A 336 26.69 17.38 2.61
CA ALA A 336 26.51 18.24 3.78
C ALA A 336 27.87 18.86 4.20
N ASP A 337 28.00 20.17 4.02
CA ASP A 337 29.23 20.92 4.31
C ASP A 337 28.97 22.28 4.99
N VAL A 338 30.02 23.12 5.05
CA VAL A 338 29.94 24.43 5.72
C VAL A 338 29.01 25.43 5.00
N LEU A 339 28.75 25.23 3.72
CA LEU A 339 27.84 26.06 2.92
C LEU A 339 26.40 25.83 3.38
N ASP A 340 26.06 24.61 3.79
CA ASP A 340 24.74 24.28 4.33
C ASP A 340 24.49 24.87 5.71
N VAL A 341 25.53 25.01 6.55
CA VAL A 341 25.42 25.68 7.86
C VAL A 341 24.86 27.09 7.69
N GLY A 342 25.29 27.80 6.66
CA GLY A 342 24.79 29.14 6.36
C GLY A 342 23.28 29.14 6.08
N MET A 343 22.82 28.18 5.28
CA MET A 343 21.41 28.02 4.94
C MET A 343 20.56 27.57 6.13
N LEU A 344 21.09 26.71 7.00
CA LEU A 344 20.42 26.27 8.22
C LEU A 344 20.21 27.45 9.20
N VAL A 345 21.25 28.26 9.37
CA VAL A 345 21.19 29.47 10.21
C VAL A 345 20.21 30.49 9.62
N ASP A 346 20.17 30.65 8.31
CA ASP A 346 19.20 31.52 7.64
C ASP A 346 17.76 31.01 7.84
N CYS A 347 17.50 29.69 7.78
CA CYS A 347 16.19 29.11 8.09
C CYS A 347 15.75 29.43 9.53
N LEU A 348 16.64 29.28 10.52
CA LEU A 348 16.37 29.55 11.94
C LEU A 348 16.09 31.03 12.25
N LEU A 349 16.67 31.94 11.46
CA LEU A 349 16.49 33.38 11.65
C LEU A 349 15.26 33.94 10.93
N ALA A 350 14.71 33.20 9.95
CA ALA A 350 13.72 33.74 9.02
C ALA A 350 12.28 33.25 9.23
N ASP A 351 11.99 32.25 10.09
CA ASP A 351 10.67 31.59 10.18
C ASP A 351 10.14 31.11 8.80
N ALA A 352 11.02 30.89 7.82
CA ALA A 352 10.66 30.87 6.40
C ALA A 352 10.93 29.55 5.66
N CYS A 353 11.22 28.48 6.38
CA CYS A 353 11.39 27.15 5.78
C CYS A 353 10.13 26.33 6.05
N ALA A 354 9.10 26.56 5.24
CA ALA A 354 7.99 25.62 5.08
C ALA A 354 8.47 24.45 4.18
N PRO A 355 7.94 23.23 4.36
CA PRO A 355 8.37 22.03 3.64
C PRO A 355 8.32 22.15 2.12
#